data_AF-A0A3Q8WVB1-F1
#
_entry.id   AF-A0A3Q8WVB1-F1
#
_cell.length_a   1.000
_cell.length_b   1.000
_cell.length_c   1.000
_cell.angle_alpha   90.00
_cell.angle_beta   90.00
_cell.angle_gamma   90.00
#
_symmetry.space_group_name_H-M   'P 1'
#
loop_
_entity.id
_entity.type
_entity.pdbx_description
1 polymer ?
#
loop_
_entity_poly.entity_id
_entity_poly.type
_entity_poly.pdbx_seq_one_letter_code
_entity_poly.pdbx_strand_id
1 'polypeptide(L)'
;MTSAITARSLGPLVLGWSGVAALAIIAPNPSQSLAASVAWLIAIVAVIVVCAFGVLGHAEELARRLGDPYGTLVLTLSIVTIEVALIGAVLFGPGDNETVARDATMAAAVLGQVLWCGVTFRGWVRR
;
A
#
# COMPACT_ATOMS: atom_id res chain seq x y z
N MET A 1 -23.34 -14.89 -8.86
CA MET A 1 -22.41 -14.90 -7.70
C MET A 1 -21.11 -14.11 -7.96
N THR A 2 -20.81 -13.68 -9.19
CA THR A 2 -19.60 -12.90 -9.54
C THR A 2 -19.73 -11.38 -9.28
N SER A 3 -20.93 -10.81 -9.30
CA SER A 3 -21.14 -9.35 -9.22
C SER A 3 -20.97 -8.76 -7.81
N ALA A 4 -21.10 -9.56 -6.75
CA ALA A 4 -21.04 -9.07 -5.36
C ALA A 4 -19.60 -8.82 -4.88
N ILE A 5 -18.62 -9.53 -5.46
CA ILE A 5 -17.20 -9.38 -5.09
C ILE A 5 -16.63 -8.09 -5.69
N THR A 6 -16.99 -7.76 -6.93
CA THR A 6 -16.56 -6.52 -7.62
C THR A 6 -17.12 -5.25 -6.95
N ALA A 7 -18.38 -5.27 -6.51
CA ALA A 7 -19.00 -4.10 -5.89
C ALA A 7 -18.37 -3.73 -4.53
N ARG A 8 -17.95 -4.73 -3.75
CA ARG A 8 -17.35 -4.52 -2.43
C ARG A 8 -15.86 -4.16 -2.50
N SER A 9 -15.14 -4.67 -3.50
CA SER A 9 -13.73 -4.34 -3.74
C SER A 9 -13.53 -2.97 -4.39
N LEU A 10 -14.54 -2.46 -5.09
CA LEU A 10 -14.51 -1.10 -5.65
C LEU A 10 -14.67 -0.03 -4.58
N GLY A 11 -15.24 -0.34 -3.42
CA GLY A 11 -15.47 0.63 -2.34
C GLY A 11 -14.19 1.37 -1.92
N PRO A 12 -13.11 0.68 -1.50
CA PRO A 12 -11.85 1.30 -1.13
C PRO A 12 -11.17 2.04 -2.30
N LEU A 13 -11.27 1.50 -3.52
CA LEU A 13 -10.72 2.14 -4.71
C LEU A 13 -11.43 3.45 -5.02
N VAL A 14 -12.77 3.45 -5.04
CA VAL A 14 -13.59 4.64 -5.28
C VAL A 14 -13.41 5.63 -4.14
N LEU A 15 -13.34 5.18 -2.88
CA LEU A 15 -13.03 6.04 -1.74
C LEU A 15 -11.65 6.68 -1.87
N GLY A 16 -10.63 5.91 -2.25
CA GLY A 16 -9.27 6.39 -2.46
C GLY A 16 -9.18 7.42 -3.59
N TRP A 17 -9.70 7.07 -4.77
CA TRP A 17 -9.74 7.99 -5.91
C TRP A 17 -10.60 9.22 -5.63
N SER A 18 -11.71 9.10 -4.89
CA SER A 18 -12.53 10.25 -4.48
C SER A 18 -11.81 11.15 -3.48
N GLY A 19 -11.06 10.59 -2.54
CA GLY A 19 -10.24 11.33 -1.59
C GLY A 19 -9.10 12.07 -2.29
N VAL A 20 -8.42 11.39 -3.22
CA VAL A 20 -7.37 12.01 -4.07
C VAL A 20 -7.97 13.11 -4.94
N ALA A 21 -9.12 12.88 -5.58
CA ALA A 21 -9.77 13.90 -6.41
C ALA A 21 -10.24 15.11 -5.58
N ALA A 22 -10.83 14.88 -4.40
CA ALA A 22 -11.23 15.94 -3.49
C ALA A 22 -10.02 16.77 -3.04
N LEU A 23 -8.90 16.12 -2.70
CA LEU A 23 -7.65 16.81 -2.38
C LEU A 23 -7.05 17.51 -3.62
N ALA A 24 -7.13 16.94 -4.82
CA ALA A 24 -6.64 17.62 -6.01
C ALA A 24 -7.43 18.92 -6.29
N ILE A 25 -8.73 18.95 -5.99
CA ILE A 25 -9.60 20.12 -6.19
C ILE A 25 -9.36 21.20 -5.13
N ILE A 26 -9.10 20.80 -3.87
CA ILE A 26 -8.88 21.74 -2.74
C ILE A 26 -7.38 22.16 -2.66
N ALA A 27 -6.59 21.88 -3.71
CA ALA A 27 -5.15 22.08 -3.71
C ALA A 27 -4.73 23.46 -3.13
N PRO A 28 -3.76 23.49 -2.19
CA PRO A 28 -3.34 24.71 -1.54
C PRO A 28 -2.84 25.77 -2.51
N ASN A 29 -3.30 27.01 -2.36
CA ASN A 29 -2.65 28.17 -2.97
C ASN A 29 -1.30 28.43 -2.28
N PRO A 30 -0.25 28.91 -2.99
CA PRO A 30 1.07 29.14 -2.39
C PRO A 30 1.10 30.20 -1.27
N SER A 31 -0.02 30.88 -0.98
CA SER A 31 -0.17 31.89 0.08
C SER A 31 -0.87 31.39 1.36
N GLN A 32 -0.99 30.08 1.56
CA GLN A 32 -1.71 29.51 2.72
C GLN A 32 -0.91 29.62 4.03
N SER A 33 -1.62 29.73 5.17
CA SER A 33 -1.01 29.72 6.50
C SER A 33 -0.40 28.35 6.85
N LEU A 34 0.58 28.33 7.77
CA LEU A 34 1.21 27.08 8.24
C LEU A 34 0.16 26.05 8.72
N ALA A 35 -0.89 26.51 9.40
CA ALA A 35 -1.96 25.65 9.88
C ALA A 35 -2.72 24.95 8.74
N ALA A 36 -2.95 25.64 7.61
CA ALA A 36 -3.59 25.05 6.45
C ALA A 36 -2.70 24.01 5.76
N SER A 37 -1.39 24.25 5.66
CA SER A 37 -0.43 23.28 5.12
C SER A 37 -0.34 22.01 5.97
N VAL A 38 -0.37 22.15 7.31
CA VAL A 38 -0.39 21.00 8.21
C VAL A 38 -1.70 20.23 8.10
N ALA A 39 -2.84 20.93 8.07
CA ALA A 39 -4.14 20.28 7.88
C ALA A 39 -4.21 19.51 6.55
N TRP A 40 -3.60 20.05 5.50
CA TRP A 40 -3.48 19.40 4.20
C TRP A 40 -2.67 18.11 4.24
N LEU A 41 -1.49 18.16 4.87
CA LEU A 41 -0.64 16.99 5.04
C LEU A 41 -1.39 15.88 5.81
N ILE A 42 -2.06 16.24 6.89
CA ILE A 42 -2.87 15.30 7.68
C ILE A 42 -3.97 14.66 6.82
N ALA A 43 -4.64 15.45 5.97
CA ALA A 43 -5.68 14.93 5.09
C ALA A 43 -5.13 13.95 4.05
N ILE A 44 -3.97 14.24 3.44
CA ILE A 44 -3.29 13.31 2.51
C ILE A 44 -2.92 12.00 3.24
N VAL A 45 -2.28 12.11 4.40
CA VAL A 45 -1.88 10.94 5.19
C VAL A 45 -3.09 10.11 5.58
N ALA A 46 -4.19 10.74 6.00
CA ALA A 46 -5.43 10.04 6.34
C ALA A 46 -5.99 9.25 5.14
N VAL A 47 -6.01 9.83 3.94
CA VAL A 47 -6.45 9.13 2.72
C VAL A 47 -5.55 7.93 2.42
N ILE A 48 -4.22 8.09 2.50
CA ILE A 48 -3.26 6.99 2.29
C ILE A 48 -3.52 5.85 3.28
N VAL A 49 -3.66 6.17 4.56
CA VAL A 49 -3.89 5.19 5.63
C VAL A 49 -5.20 4.42 5.41
N VAL A 50 -6.30 5.13 5.12
CA VAL A 50 -7.60 4.49 4.83
C VAL A 50 -7.51 3.56 3.61
N CYS A 51 -6.80 3.97 2.56
CA CYS A 51 -6.60 3.14 1.37
C CYS A 51 -5.76 1.90 1.68
N ALA A 52 -4.65 2.06 2.41
CA ALA A 52 -3.75 0.96 2.74
C ALA A 52 -4.44 -0.13 3.57
N PHE A 53 -5.20 0.25 4.61
CA PHE A 53 -6.00 -0.69 5.40
C PHE A 53 -7.12 -1.33 4.58
N GLY A 54 -7.72 -0.59 3.65
CA GLY A 54 -8.71 -1.14 2.71
C GLY A 54 -8.15 -2.29 1.87
N VAL A 55 -6.94 -2.14 1.34
CA VAL A 55 -6.26 -3.20 0.57
C VAL A 55 -5.82 -4.36 1.48
N LEU A 56 -5.28 -4.06 2.66
CA LEU A 56 -4.84 -5.07 3.62
C LEU A 56 -5.98 -6.00 4.06
N GLY A 57 -7.16 -5.46 4.36
CA GLY A 57 -8.30 -6.29 4.76
C GLY A 57 -8.75 -7.28 3.68
N HIS A 58 -8.58 -6.94 2.40
CA HIS A 58 -8.84 -7.88 1.31
C HIS A 58 -7.76 -8.96 1.21
N ALA A 59 -6.49 -8.59 1.42
CA ALA A 59 -5.39 -9.54 1.47
C ALA A 59 -5.53 -10.53 2.64
N GLU A 60 -5.97 -10.06 3.82
CA GLU A 60 -6.25 -10.90 4.99
C GLU A 60 -7.41 -11.88 4.73
N GLU A 61 -8.51 -11.41 4.13
CA GLU A 61 -9.62 -12.28 3.77
C GLU A 61 -9.17 -13.37 2.77
N LEU A 62 -8.37 -12.99 1.78
CA LEU A 62 -7.79 -13.92 0.83
C LEU A 62 -6.86 -14.91 1.53
N ALA A 63 -6.03 -14.43 2.46
CA ALA A 63 -5.09 -15.25 3.20
C ALA A 63 -5.80 -16.31 4.06
N ARG A 64 -6.88 -15.95 4.75
CA ARG A 64 -7.69 -16.90 5.53
C ARG A 64 -8.36 -17.94 4.62
N ARG A 65 -8.79 -17.56 3.43
CA ARG A 65 -9.41 -18.48 2.45
C ARG A 65 -8.41 -19.48 1.88
N LEU A 66 -7.17 -19.05 1.65
CA LEU A 66 -6.13 -19.92 1.13
C LEU A 66 -5.54 -20.85 2.20
N GLY A 67 -5.62 -20.48 3.48
CA GLY A 67 -5.06 -21.26 4.58
C GLY A 67 -3.53 -21.35 4.54
N ASP A 68 -2.94 -22.02 5.53
CA ASP A 68 -1.48 -22.12 5.60
C ASP A 68 -0.95 -23.17 4.61
N PRO A 69 0.00 -22.80 3.73
CA PRO A 69 1.00 -21.71 3.80
C PRO A 69 0.69 -20.44 3.00
N TYR A 70 -0.30 -20.54 2.11
CA TYR A 70 -0.45 -19.57 1.04
C TYR A 70 -1.00 -18.26 1.59
N GLY A 71 -1.73 -18.32 2.71
CA GLY A 71 -2.11 -17.13 3.45
C GLY A 71 -0.92 -16.31 3.92
N THR A 72 0.11 -16.96 4.49
CA THR A 72 1.33 -16.27 4.92
C THR A 72 2.08 -15.63 3.73
N LEU A 73 2.16 -16.31 2.58
CA LEU A 73 2.77 -15.74 1.36
C LEU A 73 1.99 -14.55 0.80
N VAL A 74 0.65 -14.61 0.84
CA VAL A 74 -0.21 -13.51 0.40
C VAL A 74 -0.04 -12.29 1.32
N LEU A 75 0.07 -12.51 2.64
CA LEU A 75 0.32 -11.43 3.61
C LEU A 75 1.68 -10.76 3.38
N THR A 76 2.75 -11.55 3.19
CA THR A 76 4.09 -10.99 2.92
C THR A 76 4.17 -10.30 1.57
N LEU A 77 3.48 -10.81 0.54
CA LEU A 77 3.40 -10.14 -0.76
C LEU A 77 2.61 -8.81 -0.67
N SER A 78 1.55 -8.77 0.14
CA SER A 78 0.75 -7.55 0.34
C SER A 78 1.58 -6.42 0.92
N ILE A 79 2.37 -6.67 1.97
CA ILE A 79 3.22 -5.64 2.57
C ILE A 79 4.31 -5.17 1.60
N VAL A 80 4.94 -6.08 0.84
CA VAL A 80 5.92 -5.70 -0.20
C VAL A 80 5.29 -4.81 -1.28
N THR A 81 4.05 -5.09 -1.67
CA THR A 81 3.34 -4.29 -2.67
C THR A 81 3.09 -2.87 -2.17
N ILE A 82 2.72 -2.70 -0.89
CA ILE A 82 2.52 -1.39 -0.26
C ILE A 82 3.86 -0.62 -0.21
N GLU A 83 4.95 -1.29 0.19
CA GLU A 83 6.29 -0.69 0.22
C GLU A 83 6.72 -0.15 -1.15
N VAL A 84 6.57 -0.95 -2.21
CA VAL A 84 6.91 -0.51 -3.59
C VAL A 84 6.06 0.69 -4.03
N ALA A 85 4.80 0.75 -3.64
CA ALA A 85 3.94 1.90 -3.92
C ALA A 85 4.40 3.17 -3.18
N LEU A 86 4.83 3.06 -1.91
CA LEU A 86 5.36 4.18 -1.12
C LEU A 86 6.70 4.67 -1.67
N ILE A 87 7.59 3.77 -2.08
CA ILE A 87 8.84 4.11 -2.77
C ILE A 87 8.54 4.89 -4.05
N GLY A 88 7.59 4.41 -4.86
CA GLY A 88 7.14 5.12 -6.05
C GLY A 88 6.64 6.53 -5.72
N ALA A 89 5.83 6.68 -4.67
CA ALA A 89 5.34 7.99 -4.24
C ALA A 89 6.47 8.95 -3.83
N VAL A 90 7.52 8.45 -3.18
CA VAL A 90 8.71 9.25 -2.83
C VAL A 90 9.50 9.64 -4.08
N LEU A 91 9.70 8.72 -5.02
CA LEU A 91 10.47 8.95 -6.25
C LEU A 91 9.76 9.91 -7.23
N PHE A 92 8.42 9.86 -7.31
CA PHE A 92 7.63 10.78 -8.12
C PHE A 92 7.26 12.08 -7.40
N GLY A 93 7.60 12.21 -6.11
CA GLY A 93 7.39 13.41 -5.33
C GLY A 93 8.40 14.52 -5.66
N PRO A 94 8.05 15.80 -5.48
CA PRO A 94 8.99 16.91 -5.66
C PRO A 94 10.08 16.90 -4.57
N GLY A 95 11.35 16.97 -4.97
CA GLY A 95 12.51 17.05 -4.09
C GLY A 95 13.52 15.91 -4.29
N ASP A 96 14.75 16.12 -3.82
CA ASP A 96 15.86 15.18 -3.99
C ASP A 96 15.88 14.17 -2.82
N ASN A 97 15.00 13.17 -2.88
CA ASN A 97 14.76 12.20 -1.81
C ASN A 97 15.39 10.82 -2.10
N GLU A 98 16.44 10.76 -2.92
CA GLU A 98 17.07 9.51 -3.36
C GLU A 98 17.56 8.64 -2.20
N THR A 99 18.05 9.25 -1.11
CA THR A 99 18.52 8.50 0.07
C THR A 99 17.38 7.75 0.76
N VAL A 100 16.23 8.40 0.94
CA VAL A 100 15.05 7.78 1.57
C VAL A 100 14.49 6.68 0.67
N ALA A 101 14.42 6.92 -0.64
CA ALA A 101 14.00 5.91 -1.60
C ALA A 101 14.94 4.70 -1.60
N ARG A 102 16.26 4.92 -1.55
CA ARG A 102 17.25 3.85 -1.47
C ARG A 102 17.08 3.01 -0.22
N ASP A 103 16.95 3.63 0.95
CA ASP A 103 16.81 2.90 2.21
C ASP A 103 15.52 2.06 2.23
N ALA A 104 14.42 2.58 1.70
CA ALA A 104 13.16 1.84 1.54
C ALA A 104 13.27 0.70 0.52
N THR A 105 13.95 0.90 -0.63
CA THR A 105 14.16 -0.19 -1.61
C THR A 105 15.00 -1.34 -1.05
N MET A 106 15.99 -1.05 -0.21
CA MET A 106 16.79 -2.09 0.47
C MET A 106 15.93 -2.89 1.46
N ALA A 107 15.04 -2.23 2.21
CA ALA A 107 14.09 -2.90 3.09
C ALA A 107 13.10 -3.79 2.31
N ALA A 108 12.54 -3.28 1.21
CA ALA A 108 11.65 -4.05 0.33
C ALA A 108 12.35 -5.29 -0.28
N ALA A 109 13.63 -5.18 -0.63
CA ALA A 109 14.43 -6.30 -1.11
C ALA A 109 14.60 -7.41 -0.05
N VAL A 110 14.79 -7.05 1.23
CA VAL A 110 14.84 -8.02 2.33
C VAL A 110 13.52 -8.76 2.47
N LEU A 111 12.38 -8.06 2.43
CA LEU A 111 11.06 -8.68 2.49
C LEU A 111 10.81 -9.60 1.27
N GLY A 112 11.22 -9.19 0.08
CA GLY A 112 11.19 -10.03 -1.13
C GLY A 112 12.05 -11.29 -1.02
N GLN A 113 13.22 -11.18 -0.40
CA GLN A 113 14.09 -12.33 -0.14
C GLN A 113 13.46 -13.31 0.86
N VAL A 114 12.81 -12.81 1.91
CA VAL A 114 12.06 -13.64 2.87
C VAL A 114 10.94 -14.39 2.15
N LEU A 115 10.22 -13.73 1.23
CA LEU A 115 9.20 -14.37 0.39
C LEU A 115 9.81 -15.50 -0.47
N TRP A 116 10.92 -15.24 -1.16
CA TRP A 116 11.60 -16.23 -2.01
C TRP A 116 12.08 -17.45 -1.22
N CYS A 117 12.71 -17.23 -0.06
CA CYS A 117 13.09 -18.30 0.86
C CYS A 117 11.87 -19.10 1.32
N GLY A 118 10.76 -18.44 1.68
CA GLY A 118 9.51 -19.11 2.07
C GLY A 118 8.94 -20.03 0.99
N VAL A 119 9.00 -19.63 -0.28
CA VAL A 119 8.54 -20.45 -1.42
C VAL A 119 9.46 -21.65 -1.66
N THR A 120 10.78 -21.45 -1.61
CA THR A 120 11.79 -22.46 -1.92
C THR A 120 11.95 -23.52 -0.80
N PHE A 121 12.01 -23.10 0.47
CA PHE A 121 12.18 -24.03 1.60
C PHE A 121 11.01 -25.01 1.73
N ARG A 122 9.79 -24.58 1.37
CA ARG A 122 8.60 -25.43 1.44
C ARG A 122 8.54 -26.49 0.33
N GLY A 123 9.19 -26.26 -0.81
CA GLY A 123 9.40 -27.27 -1.85
C GLY A 123 10.25 -28.46 -1.36
N TRP A 124 11.03 -28.26 -0.30
CA TRP A 124 11.90 -29.26 0.33
C TRP A 124 11.17 -30.03 1.44
N VAL A 125 10.35 -29.36 2.25
CA VAL A 125 9.55 -29.98 3.34
C VAL A 125 8.45 -30.94 2.85
N ARG A 126 8.02 -30.84 1.58
CA ARG A 126 7.00 -31.72 1.00
C ARG A 126 7.56 -32.92 0.23
N ARG A 127 8.86 -33.23 0.33
CA ARG A 127 9.46 -34.47 -0.19
C ARG A 127 9.90 -35.39 0.94
#